data_AF-A0A182QVC6-F1
#
_entry.id   AF-A0A182QVC6-F1
#
_cell.length_a   1.000
_cell.length_b   1.000
_cell.length_c   1.000
_cell.angle_alpha   90.00
_cell.angle_beta   90.00
_cell.angle_gamma   90.00
#
_symmetry.space_group_name_H-M   'P 1'
#
loop_
_entity.id
_entity.type
_entity.pdbx_description
1 polymer ?
#
loop_
_entity_poly.entity_id
_entity_poly.type
_entity_poly.pdbx_seq_one_letter_code
_entity_poly.pdbx_strand_id
1 'polypeptide(L)'
;MIWTRNSPLIETFGVELYVGHHLYYRPKSYHCYSQCLAKDQNDMHMEAARLKDILERKIEQCVGFQVSEHLLFPLENADKIVADPVLYVQYRLWQVEALRPLVDNVVTVYLAQNGVGFRMKTLIDKLKVLDLGMGQLNVIDYFTSDVDSTGEEDITRQ
;
A
#
# COMPACT_ATOMS: atom_id res chain seq x y z
N MET A 1 15.75 0.26 1.58
CA MET A 1 15.11 1.57 1.35
C MET A 1 13.89 1.66 2.25
N ILE A 2 13.97 2.54 3.25
CA ILE A 2 12.89 2.79 4.22
C ILE A 2 12.17 4.05 3.77
N TRP A 3 10.87 3.94 3.51
CA TRP A 3 9.99 5.06 3.17
C TRP A 3 9.64 5.81 4.45
N THR A 4 10.47 6.79 4.82
CA THR A 4 10.23 7.67 5.97
C THR A 4 9.64 9.01 5.55
N ARG A 5 9.04 9.73 6.51
CA ARG A 5 8.46 11.08 6.40
C ARG A 5 9.35 12.12 5.71
N ASN A 6 10.66 11.94 5.74
CA ASN A 6 11.65 12.84 5.15
C ASN A 6 12.45 12.18 4.02
N SER A 7 11.99 11.03 3.51
CA SER A 7 12.65 10.40 2.39
C SER A 7 12.44 11.34 1.21
N PRO A 8 13.51 11.87 0.59
CA PRO A 8 13.39 12.79 -0.54
C PRO A 8 12.61 12.15 -1.69
N LEU A 9 12.40 10.84 -1.67
CA LEU A 9 11.51 10.11 -2.57
C LEU A 9 10.03 10.47 -2.39
N ILE A 10 9.49 10.81 -1.23
CA ILE A 10 8.07 11.23 -1.13
C ILE A 10 7.87 12.65 -1.67
N GLU A 11 8.85 13.54 -1.55
CA GLU A 11 8.85 14.86 -2.21
C GLU A 11 9.23 14.77 -3.70
N THR A 12 10.14 13.85 -4.08
CA THR A 12 10.53 13.58 -5.49
C THR A 12 9.47 12.75 -6.22
N PHE A 13 8.68 11.97 -5.48
CA PHE A 13 7.44 11.31 -5.88
C PHE A 13 6.25 12.03 -5.25
N GLY A 14 6.30 13.35 -5.11
CA GLY A 14 5.16 14.14 -5.53
C GLY A 14 4.94 13.75 -6.98
N VAL A 15 4.20 12.65 -7.19
CA VAL A 15 3.97 12.05 -8.49
C VAL A 15 3.01 13.01 -9.21
N GLU A 16 3.54 14.15 -9.65
CA GLU A 16 3.27 14.56 -11.02
C GLU A 16 3.79 13.42 -11.87
N LEU A 17 2.91 12.45 -12.13
CA LEU A 17 3.04 11.57 -13.26
C LEU A 17 3.21 12.51 -14.46
N TYR A 18 4.45 12.78 -14.86
CA TYR A 18 4.75 13.21 -16.21
C TYR A 18 4.44 11.98 -17.06
N VAL A 19 3.15 11.80 -17.31
CA VAL A 19 2.59 10.76 -18.17
C VAL A 19 3.12 11.09 -19.55
N GLY A 20 4.32 10.59 -19.86
CA GLY A 20 4.87 10.65 -21.21
C GLY A 20 3.84 10.06 -22.17
N HIS A 21 3.86 10.52 -23.41
CA HIS A 21 2.92 10.24 -24.51
C HIS A 21 2.57 8.74 -24.78
N HIS A 22 3.11 7.81 -24.01
CA HIS A 22 2.93 6.37 -24.08
C HIS A 22 1.81 5.84 -23.16
N LEU A 23 1.34 6.64 -22.20
CA LEU A 23 0.32 6.25 -21.23
C LEU A 23 -1.06 6.89 -21.49
N TYR A 24 -1.15 7.79 -22.46
CA TYR A 24 -2.43 8.27 -22.98
C TYR A 24 -2.71 7.64 -24.35
N TYR A 25 -3.72 6.78 -24.43
CA TYR A 25 -4.43 6.63 -25.70
C TYR A 25 -5.21 7.93 -25.92
N ARG A 26 -4.64 8.84 -26.72
CA ARG A 26 -5.37 10.02 -27.22
C ARG A 26 -5.96 9.62 -28.58
N PRO A 27 -7.29 9.43 -28.70
CA PRO A 27 -7.89 9.22 -30.02
C PRO A 27 -7.52 10.41 -30.92
N LYS A 28 -7.19 10.15 -32.19
CA LYS A 28 -6.84 11.19 -33.18
C LYS A 28 -8.03 12.12 -33.55
N SER A 29 -9.13 12.05 -32.81
CA SER A 29 -10.38 12.76 -33.06
C SER A 29 -10.68 13.69 -31.89
N TYR A 30 -10.79 15.00 -32.17
CA TYR A 30 -11.08 16.07 -31.19
C TYR A 30 -12.55 16.14 -30.76
N HIS A 31 -13.28 15.02 -30.79
CA HIS A 31 -14.64 14.98 -30.28
C HIS A 31 -14.64 14.54 -28.82
N CYS A 32 -14.85 15.50 -27.91
CA CYS A 32 -15.21 15.23 -26.53
C CYS A 32 -16.56 14.50 -26.52
N TYR A 33 -16.51 13.17 -26.47
CA TYR A 33 -17.66 12.36 -26.13
C TYR A 33 -17.80 12.40 -24.61
N SER A 34 -18.77 13.14 -24.11
CA SER A 34 -19.29 13.01 -22.74
C SER A 34 -19.95 11.63 -22.47
N GLN A 35 -19.61 10.60 -23.25
CA GLN A 35 -20.18 9.26 -23.20
C GLN A 35 -19.38 8.27 -22.36
N CYS A 36 -18.36 8.70 -21.61
CA CYS A 36 -17.62 7.84 -20.68
C CYS A 36 -18.43 7.37 -19.45
N LEU A 37 -19.77 7.47 -19.45
CA LEU A 37 -20.56 7.42 -18.22
C LEU A 37 -21.41 6.17 -17.97
N ALA A 38 -21.37 5.12 -18.79
CA ALA A 38 -22.13 3.91 -18.43
C ALA A 38 -21.72 2.58 -19.07
N LYS A 39 -21.22 2.56 -20.32
CA LYS A 39 -21.01 1.29 -21.05
C LYS A 39 -19.64 0.62 -20.83
N ASP A 40 -18.63 1.39 -20.40
CA ASP A 40 -17.23 0.96 -20.43
C ASP A 40 -16.60 0.89 -19.02
N GLN A 41 -17.41 0.77 -17.95
CA GLN A 41 -16.88 0.68 -16.58
C GLN A 41 -15.91 -0.49 -16.41
N ASN A 42 -16.23 -1.65 -16.99
CA ASN A 42 -15.34 -2.82 -16.96
C ASN A 42 -14.01 -2.54 -17.68
N ASP A 43 -14.05 -1.84 -18.82
CA ASP A 43 -12.85 -1.49 -19.58
C ASP A 43 -11.98 -0.50 -18.79
N MET A 44 -12.58 0.49 -18.13
CA MET A 44 -11.86 1.41 -17.23
C MET A 44 -11.24 0.70 -16.02
N HIS A 45 -11.93 -0.28 -15.43
CA HIS A 45 -11.37 -1.09 -14.33
C HIS A 45 -10.19 -1.95 -14.79
N MET A 46 -10.27 -2.53 -15.99
CA MET A 46 -9.15 -3.27 -16.57
C MET A 46 -7.96 -2.37 -16.88
N GLU A 47 -8.20 -1.17 -17.42
CA GLU A 47 -7.13 -0.21 -17.71
C GLU A 47 -6.45 0.30 -16.43
N ALA A 48 -7.22 0.63 -15.40
CA ALA A 48 -6.67 1.03 -14.10
C ALA A 48 -5.87 -0.11 -13.44
N ALA A 49 -6.36 -1.35 -13.51
CA ALA A 49 -5.63 -2.51 -13.01
C ALA A 49 -4.32 -2.73 -13.77
N ARG A 50 -4.34 -2.57 -15.09
CA ARG A 50 -3.12 -2.67 -15.92
C ARG A 50 -2.12 -1.57 -15.60
N LEU A 51 -2.58 -0.34 -15.37
CA LEU A 51 -1.72 0.75 -14.95
C LEU A 51 -1.10 0.49 -13.57
N LYS A 52 -1.90 -0.03 -12.63
CA LYS A 52 -1.44 -0.45 -11.29
C LYS A 52 -0.27 -1.44 -11.42
N ASP A 53 -0.44 -2.48 -12.24
CA ASP A 53 0.58 -3.51 -12.50
C ASP A 53 1.85 -2.96 -13.18
N ILE A 54 1.71 -2.03 -14.13
CA ILE A 54 2.86 -1.36 -14.76
C ILE A 54 3.65 -0.55 -13.72
N LEU A 55 2.96 0.22 -12.88
CA LEU A 55 3.58 1.04 -11.86
C LEU A 55 4.31 0.19 -10.82
N GLU A 56 3.72 -0.89 -10.34
CA GLU A 56 4.36 -1.80 -9.37
C GLU A 56 5.66 -2.36 -9.91
N ARG A 57 5.64 -2.94 -11.12
CA ARG A 57 6.87 -3.43 -11.76
C ARG A 57 7.93 -2.35 -11.93
N LYS A 58 7.52 -1.11 -12.22
CA LYS A 58 8.48 -0.01 -12.39
C LYS A 58 9.10 0.40 -11.07
N ILE A 59 8.32 0.47 -9.99
CA ILE A 59 8.84 0.78 -8.66
C ILE A 59 9.81 -0.31 -8.22
N GLU A 60 9.46 -1.58 -8.40
CA GLU A 60 10.33 -2.73 -8.10
C GLU A 60 11.65 -2.66 -8.88
N GLN A 61 11.60 -2.36 -10.19
CA GLN A 61 12.78 -2.18 -11.03
C GLN A 61 13.68 -1.02 -10.56
N CYS A 62 13.09 0.07 -10.08
CA CYS A 62 13.82 1.25 -9.63
C CYS A 62 14.52 1.05 -8.28
N VAL A 63 13.89 0.32 -7.34
CA VAL A 63 14.38 0.20 -5.96
C VAL A 63 15.29 -1.03 -5.77
N GLY A 64 15.23 -2.02 -6.65
CA GLY A 64 16.02 -3.26 -6.52
C GLY A 64 15.63 -4.10 -5.29
N PHE A 65 16.56 -4.90 -4.76
CA PHE A 65 16.32 -5.85 -3.64
C PHE A 65 16.11 -5.20 -2.25
N GLN A 66 16.03 -3.88 -2.15
CA GLN A 66 16.00 -3.18 -0.86
C GLN A 66 14.61 -2.64 -0.49
N VAL A 67 13.53 -3.12 -1.11
CA VAL A 67 12.18 -2.67 -0.74
C VAL A 67 11.79 -3.31 0.59
N SER A 68 11.46 -2.49 1.58
CA SER A 68 10.80 -2.99 2.78
C SER A 68 9.46 -3.63 2.41
N GLU A 69 9.16 -4.82 2.90
CA GLU A 69 7.88 -5.48 2.66
C GLU A 69 6.82 -5.10 3.70
N HIS A 70 7.25 -4.79 4.92
CA HIS A 70 6.35 -4.70 6.07
C HIS A 70 6.01 -3.26 6.44
N LEU A 71 4.82 -3.07 6.98
CA LEU A 71 4.39 -1.90 7.72
C LEU A 71 4.34 -2.26 9.20
N LEU A 72 4.59 -1.28 10.07
CA LEU A 72 4.50 -1.45 11.51
C LEU A 72 3.61 -0.36 12.10
N PHE A 73 2.68 -0.74 12.97
CA PHE A 73 2.09 0.16 13.95
C PHE A 73 2.96 0.15 15.20
N PRO A 74 3.74 1.23 15.48
CA PRO A 74 4.55 1.30 16.67
C PRO A 74 3.66 1.24 17.91
N LEU A 75 3.95 0.30 18.78
CA LEU A 75 3.23 0.09 20.04
C LEU A 75 4.17 -0.63 21.01
N GLU A 76 4.59 0.04 22.07
CA GLU A 76 5.45 -0.57 23.09
C GLU A 76 4.71 -1.68 23.85
N ASN A 77 5.38 -2.81 24.06
CA ASN A 77 4.81 -3.99 24.70
C ASN A 77 3.56 -4.52 23.98
N ALA A 78 3.54 -4.44 22.64
CA ALA A 78 2.39 -4.89 21.86
C ALA A 78 2.04 -6.37 22.15
N ASP A 79 3.05 -7.21 22.38
CA ASP A 79 2.93 -8.62 22.80
C ASP A 79 2.09 -8.85 24.06
N LYS A 80 1.96 -7.83 24.92
CA LYS A 80 1.20 -7.90 26.18
C LYS A 80 -0.17 -7.25 26.10
N ILE A 81 -0.38 -6.37 25.12
CA ILE A 81 -1.56 -5.49 25.05
C ILE A 81 -2.50 -5.93 23.92
N VAL A 82 -1.94 -6.48 22.84
CA VAL A 82 -2.69 -6.88 21.65
C VAL A 82 -2.98 -8.37 21.73
N ALA A 83 -4.23 -8.71 22.05
CA ALA A 83 -4.68 -10.09 22.12
C ALA A 83 -4.86 -10.74 20.73
N ASP A 84 -5.33 -9.97 19.76
CA ASP A 84 -5.52 -10.41 18.37
C ASP A 84 -4.88 -9.36 17.44
N PRO A 85 -3.70 -9.66 16.87
CA PRO A 85 -2.99 -8.70 16.03
C PRO A 85 -3.69 -8.49 14.67
N VAL A 86 -4.39 -9.50 14.15
CA VAL A 86 -5.14 -9.39 12.89
C VAL A 86 -6.30 -8.42 13.07
N LEU A 87 -7.13 -8.63 14.09
CA LEU A 87 -8.25 -7.75 14.38
C LEU A 87 -7.77 -6.32 14.70
N TYR A 88 -6.64 -6.20 15.39
CA TYR A 88 -6.03 -4.89 15.66
C TYR A 88 -5.69 -4.13 14.37
N VAL A 89 -4.99 -4.76 13.42
CA VAL A 89 -4.64 -4.13 12.14
C VAL A 89 -5.89 -3.75 11.35
N GLN A 90 -6.84 -4.69 11.22
CA GLN A 90 -8.10 -4.45 10.51
C GLN A 90 -8.88 -3.28 11.12
N TYR A 91 -9.02 -3.25 12.45
CA TYR A 91 -9.68 -2.16 13.16
C TYR A 91 -8.97 -0.82 12.94
N ARG A 92 -7.64 -0.79 13.03
CA ARG A 92 -6.85 0.43 12.81
C ARG A 92 -7.04 0.99 11.39
N LEU A 93 -6.98 0.13 10.36
CA LEU A 93 -7.25 0.56 8.99
C LEU A 93 -8.69 1.02 8.81
N TRP A 94 -9.67 0.35 9.45
CA TRP A 94 -11.08 0.68 9.33
C TRP A 94 -11.46 2.08 9.88
N GLN A 95 -10.70 2.59 10.85
CA GLN A 95 -10.91 3.93 11.42
C GLN A 95 -10.73 5.06 10.40
N VAL A 96 -9.91 4.83 9.37
CA VAL A 96 -9.71 5.81 8.29
C VAL A 96 -10.61 5.43 7.12
N GLU A 97 -11.59 6.28 6.81
CA GLU A 97 -12.60 5.99 5.78
C GLU A 97 -11.99 5.59 4.44
N ALA A 98 -10.95 6.31 3.99
CA ALA A 98 -10.25 6.05 2.74
C ALA A 98 -9.47 4.72 2.71
N LEU A 99 -9.19 4.12 3.87
CA LEU A 99 -8.45 2.86 4.01
C LEU A 99 -9.33 1.64 4.19
N ARG A 100 -10.63 1.80 4.48
CA ARG A 100 -11.57 0.67 4.65
C ARG A 100 -11.54 -0.34 3.49
N PRO A 101 -11.45 0.06 2.20
CA PRO A 101 -11.39 -0.90 1.10
C PRO A 101 -10.10 -1.75 1.07
N LEU A 102 -9.08 -1.38 1.85
CA LEU A 102 -7.80 -2.10 1.90
C LEU A 102 -7.72 -3.09 3.07
N VAL A 103 -8.74 -3.16 3.94
CA VAL A 103 -8.73 -4.05 5.11
C VAL A 103 -8.55 -5.52 4.70
N ASP A 104 -9.23 -5.94 3.63
CA ASP A 104 -9.13 -7.31 3.08
C ASP A 104 -7.85 -7.54 2.25
N ASN A 105 -7.05 -6.49 2.04
CA ASN A 105 -5.76 -6.58 1.34
C ASN A 105 -4.59 -6.82 2.30
N VAL A 106 -4.83 -7.00 3.60
CA VAL A 106 -3.80 -7.43 4.55
C VAL A 106 -3.52 -8.92 4.36
N VAL A 107 -2.26 -9.30 4.12
CA VAL A 107 -1.86 -10.68 3.81
C VAL A 107 -1.31 -11.40 5.04
N THR A 108 -0.35 -10.77 5.72
CA THR A 108 0.27 -11.31 6.92
C THR A 108 0.22 -10.27 8.01
N VAL A 109 0.11 -10.74 9.24
CA VAL A 109 0.22 -9.93 10.45
C VAL A 109 1.12 -10.67 11.44
N TYR A 110 1.99 -9.93 12.10
CA TYR A 110 2.88 -10.45 13.13
C TYR A 110 2.94 -9.49 14.31
N LEU A 111 3.26 -10.04 15.47
CA LEU A 111 3.39 -9.28 16.71
C LEU A 111 4.86 -9.18 17.08
N ALA A 112 5.35 -7.94 17.22
CA ALA A 112 6.70 -7.66 17.68
C ALA A 112 6.65 -6.96 19.04
N GLN A 113 7.74 -6.99 19.80
CA GLN A 113 7.80 -6.33 21.12
C GLN A 113 7.47 -4.82 21.04
N ASN A 114 7.82 -4.19 19.92
CA ASN A 114 7.70 -2.75 19.69
C ASN A 114 6.56 -2.38 18.72
N GLY A 115 5.71 -3.32 18.32
CA GLY A 115 4.58 -2.99 17.47
C GLY A 115 3.84 -4.18 16.87
N VAL A 116 2.81 -3.85 16.10
CA VAL A 116 2.06 -4.82 15.29
C VAL A 116 2.46 -4.63 13.84
N GLY A 117 3.10 -5.63 13.26
CA GLY A 117 3.58 -5.61 11.89
C GLY A 117 2.61 -6.28 10.95
N PHE A 118 2.56 -5.82 9.71
CA PHE A 118 1.67 -6.39 8.70
C PHE A 118 2.19 -6.15 7.28
N ARG A 119 1.74 -6.98 6.35
CA ARG A 119 2.05 -6.86 4.92
C ARG A 119 0.77 -6.65 4.12
N MET A 120 0.81 -5.70 3.19
CA MET A 120 -0.26 -5.48 2.22
C MET A 120 -0.07 -6.37 0.99
N LYS A 121 -1.17 -6.69 0.30
CA LYS A 121 -1.20 -7.55 -0.89
C LYS A 121 -0.31 -7.06 -2.01
N THR A 122 -0.23 -5.75 -2.20
CA THR A 122 0.56 -5.15 -3.27
C THR A 122 1.33 -3.94 -2.75
N LEU A 123 2.42 -3.59 -3.44
CA LEU A 123 3.26 -2.44 -3.09
C LEU A 123 2.45 -1.13 -3.13
N ILE A 124 1.54 -0.98 -4.10
CA ILE A 124 0.67 0.20 -4.16
C ILE A 124 -0.28 0.25 -2.96
N ASP A 125 -0.80 -0.89 -2.50
CA ASP A 125 -1.69 -0.90 -1.33
C ASP A 125 -0.93 -0.51 -0.05
N LYS A 126 0.34 -0.94 0.06
CA LYS A 126 1.26 -0.45 1.12
C LYS A 126 1.47 1.06 1.05
N LEU A 127 1.76 1.62 -0.13
CA LEU A 127 1.96 3.06 -0.31
C LEU A 127 0.70 3.86 0.03
N LYS A 128 -0.49 3.34 -0.34
CA LYS A 128 -1.77 3.95 0.05
C LYS A 128 -1.96 4.02 1.56
N VAL A 129 -1.58 2.97 2.29
CA VAL A 129 -1.67 2.97 3.76
C VAL A 129 -0.77 4.04 4.37
N LEU A 130 0.46 4.20 3.87
CA LEU A 130 1.39 5.24 4.33
C LEU A 130 0.87 6.66 4.04
N ASP A 131 0.33 6.88 2.85
CA ASP A 131 -0.15 8.20 2.40
C ASP A 131 -1.48 8.59 3.06
N LEU A 132 -2.52 7.76 2.91
CA LEU A 132 -3.86 8.06 3.44
C LEU A 132 -3.94 7.92 4.96
N GLY A 133 -3.07 7.11 5.56
CA GLY A 133 -2.94 6.97 7.00
C GLY A 133 -2.10 8.09 7.65
N MET A 134 -1.51 8.98 6.84
CA MET A 134 -0.65 10.05 7.33
C MET A 134 -1.40 10.97 8.30
N GLY A 135 -0.81 11.23 9.46
CA GLY A 135 -1.41 12.06 10.52
C GLY A 135 -2.56 11.39 11.29
N GLN A 136 -2.99 10.19 10.90
CA GLN A 136 -4.11 9.47 11.52
C GLN A 136 -3.70 8.17 12.19
N LEU A 137 -2.80 7.39 11.57
CA LEU A 137 -2.50 6.03 12.00
C LEU A 137 -1.09 5.82 12.57
N ASN A 138 -0.17 6.78 12.44
CA ASN A 138 1.24 6.66 12.86
C ASN A 138 1.90 5.34 12.40
N VAL A 139 1.51 4.82 11.24
CA VAL A 139 2.11 3.64 10.63
C VAL A 139 3.44 4.00 10.00
N ILE A 140 4.43 3.12 10.12
CA ILE A 140 5.77 3.32 9.55
C ILE A 140 6.12 2.20 8.59
N ASP A 141 6.97 2.52 7.62
CA ASP A 141 7.64 1.52 6.80
C ASP A 141 8.73 0.82 7.61
N TYR A 142 8.68 -0.51 7.69
CA TYR A 142 9.54 -1.30 8.58
C TYR A 142 10.38 -2.31 7.82
N PHE A 143 11.69 -2.05 7.78
CA PHE A 143 12.66 -2.95 7.15
C PHE A 143 13.23 -3.91 8.19
N THR A 144 12.91 -5.19 8.03
CA THR A 144 13.45 -6.29 8.83
C THR A 144 14.87 -6.63 8.38
N SER A 145 15.87 -5.79 8.70
CA SER A 145 17.29 -6.22 8.63
C SER A 145 17.70 -7.05 9.84
N ASP A 146 16.90 -7.03 10.91
CA ASP A 146 17.21 -7.64 12.20
C ASP A 146 15.98 -8.43 12.68
N VAL A 147 15.84 -9.67 12.20
CA VAL A 147 14.78 -10.57 12.66
C VAL A 147 15.32 -11.40 13.83
N ASP A 148 14.89 -11.06 15.05
CA ASP A 148 14.58 -12.09 16.04
C ASP A 148 13.16 -12.59 15.71
N SER A 149 13.11 -13.79 15.16
CA SER A 149 11.91 -14.40 14.59
C SER A 149 10.97 -14.87 15.70
N THR A 150 9.83 -14.21 15.86
CA THR A 150 8.68 -14.76 16.58
C THR A 150 7.40 -14.57 15.77
N GLY A 151 6.88 -15.69 15.26
CA GLY A 151 5.47 -15.91 14.89
C GLY A 151 4.89 -15.06 13.75
N GLU A 152 5.15 -15.43 12.50
CA GLU A 152 4.28 -15.05 11.38
C GLU A 152 3.08 -16.01 11.35
N GLU A 153 1.86 -15.48 11.47
CA GLU A 153 0.63 -16.23 11.20
C GLU A 153 0.13 -15.85 9.79
N ASP A 154 0.09 -16.84 8.90
CA ASP A 154 -0.30 -16.68 7.50
C ASP A 154 -1.83 -16.83 7.36
N ILE A 155 -2.52 -15.77 6.90
CA ILE A 155 -4.00 -15.66 6.89
C ILE A 155 -4.59 -16.34 5.63
N THR A 156 -4.01 -17.44 5.18
CA THR A 156 -4.53 -18.21 4.04
C THR A 156 -4.84 -19.66 4.44
N ARG A 157 -5.93 -19.83 5.21
CA ARG A 157 -6.75 -21.05 5.29
C ARG A 157 -7.95 -20.84 6.23
N GLN A 158 -9.10 -20.46 5.66
CA GLN A 158 -10.44 -20.84 6.13
C GLN A 158 -11.45 -20.73 4.99
#